data_AF-A0AAV5E615-F1
#
_entry.id   AF-A0AAV5E615-F1
#
_cell.length_a   1.000
_cell.length_b   1.000
_cell.length_c   1.000
_cell.angle_alpha   90.00
_cell.angle_beta   90.00
_cell.angle_gamma   90.00
#
_symmetry.space_group_name_H-M   'P 1'
#
loop_
_entity.id
_entity.type
_entity.pdbx_description
1 polymer ?
#
loop_
_entity_poly.entity_id
_entity_poly.type
_entity_poly.pdbx_seq_one_letter_code
_entity_poly.pdbx_strand_id
1 'polypeptide(L)'
;MAPSAAAPFPARLLLASPWSPSAVLHLRHADRRSVRDSVGLVRRGGSARFRLVQRRSADEEQAPETAAEEAAPGRDLVTLAACLVGLLTGVSVVIFNLSVHEIRDIFWDGIPSRGATWLREEPIAEIWQRVILVPVSGGVIVGGLNALRSSIKANSSVPESKIKSAFRPLLKAVAASFTLGTGNSLGPEGPSVEIGSAIAKGFGNVFEWEGGKKLSLVAAGSAAGISSGFNAAVAGCFFAVESVLWPSSTDSSSLANSTPMVILSAVIASVVSEIGLGSDPAFTVPEYDFRSPTEIESMRIFT
;
A
#
# COMPACT_ATOMS: atom_id res chain seq x y z
N MET A 1 57.78 5.16 -37.46
CA MET A 1 57.11 5.20 -38.78
C MET A 1 56.79 3.75 -39.12
N ALA A 2 55.51 3.35 -39.03
CA ALA A 2 54.91 1.99 -39.13
C ALA A 2 55.44 0.91 -38.13
N PRO A 3 54.54 0.05 -37.59
CA PRO A 3 54.04 -1.15 -38.29
C PRO A 3 52.49 -1.21 -38.27
N SER A 4 51.76 -1.67 -39.31
CA SER A 4 51.75 -2.90 -40.11
C SER A 4 50.85 -4.02 -39.54
N ALA A 5 49.94 -4.46 -40.41
CA ALA A 5 49.29 -5.77 -40.50
C ALA A 5 48.11 -6.09 -39.56
N ALA A 6 46.92 -5.74 -40.04
CA ALA A 6 45.68 -6.48 -39.79
C ALA A 6 45.63 -7.72 -40.70
N ALA A 7 45.23 -8.85 -40.13
CA ALA A 7 44.80 -10.05 -40.83
C ALA A 7 43.60 -10.69 -40.08
N PRO A 8 42.73 -11.47 -40.76
CA PRO A 8 41.30 -11.53 -40.47
C PRO A 8 40.79 -12.92 -40.00
N PHE A 9 39.47 -12.96 -39.72
CA PHE A 9 38.54 -14.09 -39.49
C PHE A 9 38.15 -14.43 -38.04
N PRO A 10 36.95 -14.99 -37.78
CA PRO A 10 35.75 -15.13 -38.63
C PRO A 10 34.45 -14.60 -37.98
N ALA A 11 33.44 -14.51 -38.85
CA ALA A 11 32.05 -14.20 -38.59
C ALA A 11 31.32 -15.22 -37.70
N ARG A 12 30.13 -14.78 -37.24
CA ARG A 12 29.05 -15.46 -36.50
C ARG A 12 29.12 -15.34 -34.97
N LEU A 13 28.34 -14.41 -34.43
CA LEU A 13 27.28 -14.75 -33.47
C LEU A 13 26.23 -13.61 -33.39
N LEU A 14 25.18 -13.78 -34.20
CA LEU A 14 23.78 -13.40 -34.02
C LEU A 14 23.44 -12.21 -33.09
N LEU A 15 23.21 -11.06 -33.74
CA LEU A 15 22.17 -10.11 -33.35
C LEU A 15 20.80 -10.76 -33.62
N ALA A 16 20.02 -10.98 -32.57
CA ALA A 16 18.58 -11.15 -32.67
C ALA A 16 17.93 -10.60 -31.40
N SER A 17 17.51 -9.34 -31.46
CA SER A 17 16.53 -8.76 -30.56
C SER A 17 15.15 -9.38 -30.82
N PRO A 18 14.40 -9.81 -29.79
CA PRO A 18 13.01 -10.17 -29.99
C PRO A 18 12.12 -9.26 -29.15
N TRP A 19 12.08 -7.97 -29.47
CA TRP A 19 11.07 -7.06 -28.91
C TRP A 19 10.39 -6.33 -30.07
N SER A 20 9.61 -7.10 -30.83
CA SER A 20 8.59 -6.58 -31.74
C SER A 20 7.22 -6.79 -31.10
N PRO A 21 6.36 -5.75 -30.96
CA PRO A 21 5.07 -5.82 -30.27
C PRO A 21 3.99 -6.71 -30.91
N SER A 22 4.25 -7.28 -32.09
CA SER A 22 3.22 -7.99 -32.88
C SER A 22 3.16 -9.52 -32.68
N ALA A 23 4.11 -10.12 -31.94
CA ALA A 23 4.13 -11.58 -31.72
C ALA A 23 3.31 -12.07 -30.51
N VAL A 24 2.96 -11.18 -29.57
CA VAL A 24 2.25 -11.55 -28.33
C VAL A 24 0.74 -11.72 -28.56
N LEU A 25 0.19 -11.17 -29.65
CA LEU A 25 -1.23 -11.25 -29.98
C LEU A 25 -1.66 -12.59 -30.59
N HIS A 26 -0.73 -13.36 -31.16
CA HIS A 26 -1.06 -14.66 -31.78
C HIS A 26 -0.99 -15.85 -30.80
N LEU A 27 -0.33 -15.71 -29.65
CA LEU A 27 -0.26 -16.77 -28.63
C LEU A 27 -1.44 -16.76 -27.63
N ARG A 28 -2.23 -15.68 -27.57
CA ARG A 28 -3.45 -15.62 -26.72
C ARG A 28 -4.70 -16.25 -27.35
N HIS A 29 -4.67 -16.61 -28.64
CA HIS A 29 -5.83 -17.16 -29.34
C HIS A 29 -5.83 -18.69 -29.53
N ALA A 30 -4.70 -19.37 -29.30
CA ALA A 30 -4.61 -20.83 -29.45
C ALA A 30 -5.07 -21.60 -28.21
N ASP A 31 -4.99 -21.01 -27.01
CA ASP A 31 -5.24 -21.71 -25.74
C ASP A 31 -6.71 -21.70 -25.28
N ARG A 32 -7.58 -20.91 -25.93
CA ARG A 32 -9.02 -20.86 -25.62
C ARG A 32 -9.87 -21.89 -26.36
N ARG A 33 -9.29 -22.72 -27.25
CA ARG A 33 -10.06 -23.74 -27.99
C ARG A 33 -9.97 -25.14 -27.38
N SER A 34 -9.06 -25.41 -26.46
CA SER A 34 -8.82 -26.78 -25.95
C SER A 34 -9.51 -27.13 -24.62
N VAL A 35 -10.31 -26.22 -24.04
CA VAL A 35 -11.03 -26.45 -22.76
C VAL A 35 -12.56 -26.40 -22.96
N ARG A 36 -13.04 -26.56 -24.20
CA ARG A 36 -14.48 -26.50 -24.52
C ARG A 36 -15.13 -27.86 -24.86
N ASP A 37 -14.36 -28.95 -24.91
CA ASP A 37 -14.85 -30.26 -25.35
C ASP A 37 -15.04 -31.30 -24.22
N SER A 38 -15.28 -30.87 -22.99
CA SER A 38 -15.52 -31.81 -21.88
C SER A 38 -16.58 -31.33 -20.89
N VAL A 39 -17.77 -30.98 -21.38
CA VAL A 39 -19.00 -31.08 -20.57
C VAL A 39 -20.13 -31.58 -21.47
N GLY A 40 -20.40 -32.88 -21.36
CA GLY A 40 -21.48 -33.54 -22.07
C GLY A 40 -22.85 -33.01 -21.65
N LEU A 41 -23.65 -32.69 -22.66
CA LEU A 41 -25.05 -33.06 -22.82
C LEU A 41 -25.75 -33.65 -21.58
N VAL A 42 -26.54 -32.82 -20.90
CA VAL A 42 -27.82 -33.24 -20.32
C VAL A 42 -28.88 -32.21 -20.70
N ARG A 43 -29.76 -32.64 -21.61
CA ARG A 43 -30.91 -31.92 -22.14
C ARG A 43 -32.16 -32.27 -21.34
N ARG A 44 -32.74 -31.31 -20.63
CA ARG A 44 -34.14 -31.24 -20.17
C ARG A 44 -34.37 -29.77 -19.80
N GLY A 45 -35.06 -28.94 -20.58
CA GLY A 45 -36.48 -29.04 -20.91
C GLY A 45 -37.27 -28.17 -19.93
N GLY A 46 -37.62 -26.95 -20.32
CA GLY A 46 -38.66 -26.17 -19.63
C GLY A 46 -38.34 -24.68 -19.38
N SER A 47 -39.21 -23.84 -19.94
CA SER A 47 -39.59 -22.49 -19.48
C SER A 47 -38.63 -21.33 -19.76
N ALA A 48 -38.87 -20.69 -20.90
CA ALA A 48 -38.50 -19.31 -21.15
C ALA A 48 -39.21 -18.39 -20.12
N ARG A 49 -38.43 -17.74 -19.25
CA ARG A 49 -38.88 -16.57 -18.48
C ARG A 49 -37.91 -15.43 -18.71
N PHE A 50 -38.18 -14.72 -19.80
CA PHE A 50 -37.64 -13.40 -20.11
C PHE A 50 -38.12 -12.42 -19.04
N ARG A 51 -37.34 -12.22 -17.98
CA ARG A 51 -37.64 -11.26 -16.92
C ARG A 51 -36.82 -10.00 -17.19
N LEU A 52 -37.42 -9.08 -17.94
CA LEU A 52 -37.05 -7.68 -18.03
C LEU A 52 -36.97 -7.12 -16.60
N VAL A 53 -35.75 -6.88 -16.10
CA VAL A 53 -35.54 -6.04 -14.91
C VAL A 53 -35.30 -4.63 -15.41
N GLN A 54 -36.41 -3.91 -15.37
CA GLN A 54 -36.61 -2.52 -15.71
C GLN A 54 -35.71 -1.63 -14.86
N ARG A 55 -34.90 -0.79 -15.53
CA ARG A 55 -34.34 0.43 -14.96
C ARG A 55 -35.49 1.28 -14.43
N ARG A 56 -35.46 1.62 -13.14
CA ARG A 56 -36.16 2.78 -12.60
C ARG A 56 -35.18 3.55 -11.71
N SER A 57 -34.72 4.67 -12.27
CA SER A 57 -34.05 5.76 -11.56
C SER A 57 -35.09 6.74 -11.01
N ALA A 58 -34.72 7.41 -9.91
CA ALA A 58 -35.42 8.45 -9.14
C ALA A 58 -36.53 7.94 -8.21
N ASP A 59 -36.25 7.93 -6.90
CA ASP A 59 -36.61 9.03 -6.00
C ASP A 59 -35.67 9.04 -4.78
N GLU A 60 -35.29 10.25 -4.37
CA GLU A 60 -34.35 10.59 -3.32
C GLU A 60 -35.14 11.40 -2.28
N GLU A 61 -35.46 10.84 -1.09
CA GLU A 61 -35.81 11.63 0.10
C GLU A 61 -35.76 10.84 1.43
N GLN A 62 -34.73 11.17 2.23
CA GLN A 62 -34.61 11.27 3.72
C GLN A 62 -35.01 10.16 4.73
N ALA A 63 -33.94 9.67 5.42
CA ALA A 63 -33.76 9.42 6.89
C ALA A 63 -34.62 8.36 7.62
N PRO A 64 -34.28 7.91 8.85
CA PRO A 64 -32.99 7.66 9.52
C PRO A 64 -32.91 6.21 10.04
N GLU A 65 -31.84 5.44 9.81
CA GLU A 65 -31.69 4.17 10.54
C GLU A 65 -30.26 3.98 11.04
N THR A 66 -30.08 4.40 12.29
CA THR A 66 -29.22 3.73 13.27
C THR A 66 -29.50 2.24 13.27
N ALA A 67 -28.95 1.51 12.30
CA ALA A 67 -28.93 0.05 12.31
C ALA A 67 -27.76 -0.41 13.20
N ALA A 68 -27.88 -0.14 14.50
CA ALA A 68 -27.33 -1.01 15.52
C ALA A 68 -28.17 -2.29 15.50
N GLU A 69 -27.99 -3.11 14.47
CA GLU A 69 -28.83 -4.30 14.23
C GLU A 69 -28.12 -5.57 14.72
N GLU A 70 -28.63 -5.99 15.88
CA GLU A 70 -28.53 -7.29 16.56
C GLU A 70 -27.18 -8.01 16.58
N ALA A 71 -26.61 -7.94 17.78
CA ALA A 71 -25.47 -8.67 18.29
C ALA A 71 -25.63 -10.20 18.16
N ALA A 72 -25.14 -10.76 17.05
CA ALA A 72 -24.56 -12.09 17.12
C ALA A 72 -23.31 -11.98 18.03
N PRO A 73 -23.13 -12.83 19.05
CA PRO A 73 -22.07 -12.68 20.07
C PRO A 73 -20.64 -12.71 19.50
N GLY A 74 -20.48 -13.09 18.21
CA GLY A 74 -19.22 -13.05 17.49
C GLY A 74 -19.03 -11.88 16.51
N ARG A 75 -20.03 -11.02 16.24
CA ARG A 75 -19.88 -9.81 15.38
C ARG A 75 -19.27 -8.66 16.17
N ASP A 76 -19.76 -8.44 17.39
CA ASP A 76 -19.31 -7.37 18.27
C ASP A 76 -17.82 -7.49 18.60
N LEU A 77 -17.33 -8.71 18.78
CA LEU A 77 -15.92 -8.98 19.03
C LEU A 77 -15.04 -8.56 17.85
N VAL A 78 -15.46 -8.80 16.61
CA VAL A 78 -14.68 -8.45 15.42
C VAL A 78 -14.69 -6.94 15.20
N THR A 79 -15.83 -6.28 15.44
CA THR A 79 -15.93 -4.82 15.39
C THR A 79 -15.06 -4.17 16.47
N LEU A 80 -15.09 -4.68 17.71
CA LEU A 80 -14.26 -4.19 18.80
C LEU A 80 -12.77 -4.42 18.53
N ALA A 81 -12.40 -5.58 17.98
CA ALA A 81 -11.02 -5.83 17.59
C ALA A 81 -10.57 -4.88 16.47
N ALA A 82 -11.44 -4.51 15.54
CA ALA A 82 -11.10 -3.53 14.53
C ALA A 82 -10.89 -2.12 15.09
N CYS A 83 -11.68 -1.70 16.09
CA CYS A 83 -11.41 -0.46 16.83
C CYS A 83 -10.03 -0.49 17.48
N LEU A 84 -9.69 -1.60 18.15
CA LEU A 84 -8.39 -1.77 18.79
C LEU A 84 -7.25 -1.80 17.76
N VAL A 85 -7.44 -2.45 16.62
CA VAL A 85 -6.48 -2.46 15.52
C VAL A 85 -6.28 -1.05 14.97
N GLY A 86 -7.35 -0.27 14.74
CA GLY A 86 -7.28 1.12 14.29
C GLY A 86 -6.51 2.00 15.27
N LEU A 87 -6.83 1.91 16.56
CA LEU A 87 -6.16 2.64 17.64
C LEU A 87 -4.66 2.31 17.69
N LEU A 88 -4.32 1.02 17.76
CA LEU A 88 -2.92 0.57 17.84
C LEU A 88 -2.13 0.89 16.57
N THR A 89 -2.77 0.82 15.41
CA THR A 89 -2.15 1.19 14.13
C THR A 89 -1.86 2.68 14.10
N GLY A 90 -2.83 3.53 14.47
CA GLY A 90 -2.64 4.97 14.57
C GLY A 90 -1.48 5.33 15.50
N VAL A 91 -1.44 4.79 16.72
CA VAL A 91 -0.34 5.03 17.67
C VAL A 91 1.00 4.56 17.08
N SER A 92 1.04 3.39 16.45
CA SER A 92 2.28 2.84 15.88
C SER A 92 2.79 3.68 14.71
N VAL A 93 1.90 4.19 13.86
CA VAL A 93 2.26 5.06 12.73
C VAL A 93 2.68 6.45 13.20
N VAL A 94 2.07 6.98 14.26
CA VAL A 94 2.56 8.22 14.91
C VAL A 94 3.98 8.03 15.45
N ILE A 95 4.24 6.95 16.20
CA ILE A 95 5.59 6.64 16.71
C ILE A 95 6.58 6.47 15.56
N PHE A 96 6.18 5.83 14.46
CA PHE A 96 7.00 5.69 13.27
C PHE A 96 7.36 7.04 12.65
N ASN A 97 6.39 7.95 12.47
CA ASN A 97 6.65 9.29 11.94
C ASN A 97 7.53 10.13 12.88
N LEU A 98 7.30 10.05 14.19
CA LEU A 98 8.18 10.68 15.18
C LEU A 98 9.61 10.13 15.09
N SER A 99 9.77 8.82 14.93
CA SER A 99 11.10 8.21 14.75
C SER A 99 11.79 8.69 13.47
N VAL A 100 11.04 8.88 12.38
CA VAL A 100 11.57 9.48 11.14
C VAL A 100 12.04 10.91 11.38
N HIS A 101 11.27 11.71 12.13
CA HIS A 101 11.66 13.09 12.48
C HIS A 101 12.94 13.13 13.31
N GLU A 102 13.06 12.30 14.34
CA GLU A 102 14.28 12.21 15.17
C GLU A 102 15.51 11.79 14.35
N ILE A 103 15.37 10.77 13.49
CA ILE A 103 16.47 10.35 12.61
C ILE A 103 16.83 11.48 11.64
N ARG A 104 15.82 12.15 11.07
CA ARG A 104 16.05 13.29 10.18
C ARG A 104 16.81 14.40 10.91
N ASP A 105 16.44 14.74 12.13
CA ASP A 105 17.10 15.79 12.89
C ASP A 105 18.53 15.41 13.30
N ILE A 106 18.79 14.14 13.62
CA ILE A 106 20.15 13.64 13.90
C ILE A 106 21.05 13.70 12.66
N PHE A 107 20.57 13.22 11.51
CA PHE A 107 21.38 13.14 10.29
C PHE A 107 21.55 14.50 9.61
N TRP A 108 20.53 15.36 9.69
CA TRP A 108 20.51 16.68 9.07
C TRP A 108 20.74 17.83 10.07
N ASP A 109 21.08 17.56 11.34
CA ASP A 109 21.45 18.55 12.37
C ASP A 109 20.52 19.78 12.40
N GLY A 110 19.21 19.53 12.40
CA GLY A 110 18.21 20.61 12.44
C GLY A 110 18.14 21.52 11.21
N ILE A 111 18.86 21.22 10.11
CA ILE A 111 18.71 21.89 8.80
C ILE A 111 17.23 22.11 8.39
N PRO A 112 16.29 21.16 8.59
CA PRO A 112 14.90 21.35 8.21
C PRO A 112 14.22 22.54 8.90
N SER A 113 14.62 22.86 10.14
CA SER A 113 14.09 24.00 10.90
C SER A 113 14.56 25.36 10.36
N ARG A 114 15.69 25.38 9.63
CA ARG A 114 16.24 26.58 8.97
C ARG A 114 15.70 26.81 7.56
N GLY A 115 14.85 25.92 7.02
CA GLY A 115 14.23 26.07 5.70
C GLY A 115 15.23 25.91 4.55
N ALA A 116 15.16 26.73 3.50
CA ALA A 116 16.14 26.77 2.40
C ALA A 116 17.33 27.73 2.68
N THR A 117 17.30 28.41 3.82
CA THR A 117 18.23 29.49 4.16
C THR A 117 19.64 28.98 4.49
N TRP A 118 19.76 27.77 5.05
CA TRP A 118 21.04 27.09 5.29
C TRP A 118 21.85 26.86 4.01
N LEU A 119 21.18 26.66 2.85
CA LEU A 119 21.83 26.47 1.56
C LEU A 119 22.64 27.70 1.12
N ARG A 120 22.37 28.86 1.75
CA ARG A 120 22.97 30.16 1.42
C ARG A 120 24.09 30.57 2.38
N GLU A 121 24.17 29.95 3.55
CA GLU A 121 25.08 30.36 4.64
C GLU A 121 26.34 29.49 4.73
N GLU A 122 26.33 28.25 4.23
CA GLU A 122 27.48 27.35 4.29
C GLU A 122 28.34 27.32 3.01
N PRO A 123 29.65 27.02 3.12
CA PRO A 123 30.53 26.81 1.99
C PRO A 123 30.02 25.67 1.09
N ILE A 124 29.95 25.91 -0.22
CA ILE A 124 29.44 24.96 -1.22
C ILE A 124 30.09 23.56 -1.10
N ALA A 125 31.37 23.48 -0.73
CA ALA A 125 32.09 22.21 -0.62
C ALA A 125 31.55 21.29 0.50
N GLU A 126 31.14 21.84 1.64
CA GLU A 126 30.63 21.06 2.79
C GLU A 126 29.18 20.62 2.56
N ILE A 127 28.39 21.44 1.84
CA ILE A 127 27.03 21.12 1.41
C ILE A 127 27.01 19.84 0.56
N TRP A 128 27.86 19.76 -0.46
CA TRP A 128 27.88 18.58 -1.36
C TRP A 128 28.32 17.30 -0.64
N GLN A 129 29.27 17.40 0.30
CA GLN A 129 29.70 16.25 1.09
C GLN A 129 28.54 15.73 1.93
N ARG A 130 27.80 16.61 2.61
CA ARG A 130 26.68 16.19 3.46
C ARG A 130 25.50 15.65 2.64
N VAL A 131 25.16 16.28 1.52
CA VAL A 131 24.07 15.86 0.62
C VAL A 131 24.32 14.48 0.00
N ILE A 132 25.58 14.09 -0.23
CA ILE A 132 25.92 12.77 -0.75
C ILE A 132 26.13 11.75 0.39
N LEU A 133 26.84 12.14 1.45
CA LEU A 133 27.22 11.23 2.53
C LEU A 133 26.02 10.77 3.36
N VAL A 134 25.05 11.66 3.61
CA VAL A 134 23.87 11.34 4.42
C VAL A 134 23.00 10.26 3.76
N PRO A 135 22.54 10.39 2.50
CA PRO A 135 21.78 9.32 1.83
C PRO A 135 22.57 8.02 1.65
N VAL A 136 23.89 8.10 1.40
CA VAL A 136 24.76 6.93 1.28
C VAL A 136 24.85 6.18 2.62
N SER A 137 25.03 6.89 3.73
CA SER A 137 25.06 6.28 5.07
C SER A 137 23.72 5.61 5.40
N GLY A 138 22.59 6.23 5.04
CA GLY A 138 21.27 5.64 5.14
C GLY A 138 21.13 4.35 4.32
N GLY A 139 21.58 4.37 3.07
CA GLY A 139 21.58 3.19 2.20
C GLY A 139 22.42 2.04 2.75
N VAL A 140 23.59 2.33 3.33
CA VAL A 140 24.46 1.32 3.97
C VAL A 140 23.79 0.71 5.20
N ILE A 141 23.20 1.53 6.07
CA ILE A 141 22.48 1.07 7.28
C ILE A 141 21.31 0.17 6.88
N VAL A 142 20.51 0.60 5.90
CA VAL A 142 19.35 -0.15 5.39
C VAL A 142 19.79 -1.44 4.70
N GLY A 143 20.89 -1.41 3.95
CA GLY A 143 21.51 -2.60 3.37
C GLY A 143 21.94 -3.62 4.44
N GLY A 144 22.56 -3.15 5.53
CA GLY A 144 22.92 -3.98 6.68
C GLY A 144 21.71 -4.58 7.39
N LEU A 145 20.66 -3.78 7.64
CA LEU A 145 19.39 -4.24 8.20
C LEU A 145 18.72 -5.30 7.31
N ASN A 146 18.74 -5.11 5.99
CA ASN A 146 18.15 -6.07 5.05
C ASN A 146 18.97 -7.36 4.94
N ALA A 147 20.30 -7.27 5.03
CA ALA A 147 21.18 -8.43 5.12
C ALA A 147 20.93 -9.22 6.42
N LEU A 148 20.80 -8.53 7.57
CA LEU A 148 20.44 -9.17 8.83
C LEU A 148 19.09 -9.89 8.73
N ARG A 149 18.09 -9.24 8.12
CA ARG A 149 16.77 -9.82 7.88
C ARG A 149 16.84 -11.07 7.01
N SER A 150 17.64 -11.04 5.94
CA SER A 150 17.80 -12.20 5.05
C SER A 150 18.55 -13.34 5.72
N SER A 151 19.55 -13.05 6.56
CA SER A 151 20.24 -14.05 7.39
C SER A 151 19.30 -14.70 8.41
N ILE A 152 18.41 -13.94 9.05
CA ILE A 152 17.39 -14.48 9.96
C ILE A 152 16.44 -15.43 9.21
N LYS A 153 16.12 -15.13 7.94
CA LYS A 153 15.29 -15.98 7.07
C LYS A 153 16.01 -17.26 6.63
N ALA A 154 17.29 -17.15 6.28
CA ALA A 154 18.09 -18.28 5.80
C ALA A 154 18.42 -19.29 6.93
N ASN A 155 18.69 -18.79 8.14
CA ASN A 155 19.04 -19.63 9.29
C ASN A 155 17.81 -20.22 10.02
N SER A 156 16.58 -19.88 9.61
CA SER A 156 15.36 -20.44 10.21
C SER A 156 14.90 -21.70 9.47
N SER A 157 15.51 -22.84 9.78
CA SER A 157 15.01 -24.19 9.46
C SER A 157 14.03 -24.75 10.52
N VAL A 158 13.64 -23.93 11.50
CA VAL A 158 12.82 -24.30 12.67
C VAL A 158 11.47 -23.57 12.62
N PRO A 159 10.34 -24.24 12.93
CA PRO A 159 8.98 -23.71 12.81
C PRO A 159 8.82 -22.33 13.48
N GLU A 160 8.01 -21.49 12.85
CA GLU A 160 7.80 -20.09 13.20
C GLU A 160 7.42 -19.90 14.68
N SER A 161 8.38 -19.55 15.53
CA SER A 161 8.04 -18.95 16.82
C SER A 161 7.24 -17.67 16.55
N LYS A 162 6.04 -17.53 17.11
CA LYS A 162 5.15 -16.36 16.98
C LYS A 162 5.91 -15.02 17.15
N ILE A 163 6.94 -15.02 18.00
CA ILE A 163 7.84 -13.90 18.28
C ILE A 163 8.65 -13.44 17.05
N LYS A 164 9.21 -14.36 16.25
CA LYS A 164 9.97 -14.02 15.03
C LYS A 164 9.08 -13.41 13.96
N SER A 165 7.81 -13.83 13.87
CA SER A 165 6.86 -13.27 12.91
C SER A 165 6.49 -11.82 13.27
N ALA A 166 6.36 -11.52 14.57
CA ALA A 166 6.13 -10.17 15.08
C ALA A 166 7.34 -9.23 14.90
N PHE A 167 8.57 -9.75 14.98
CA PHE A 167 9.79 -8.95 14.82
C PHE A 167 10.07 -8.51 13.36
N ARG A 168 9.57 -9.26 12.37
CA ARG A 168 9.77 -8.96 10.94
C ARG A 168 9.22 -7.59 10.50
N PRO A 169 7.95 -7.24 10.78
CA PRO A 169 7.40 -5.94 10.42
C PRO A 169 8.08 -4.80 11.17
N LEU A 170 8.48 -5.02 12.43
CA LEU A 170 9.24 -4.03 13.21
C LEU A 170 10.60 -3.71 12.57
N LEU A 171 11.36 -4.73 12.18
CA LEU A 171 12.64 -4.52 11.47
C LEU A 171 12.46 -3.75 10.16
N LYS A 172 11.35 -3.99 9.45
CA LYS A 172 11.05 -3.27 8.21
C LYS A 172 10.63 -1.82 8.47
N ALA A 173 9.85 -1.56 9.52
CA ALA A 173 9.50 -0.21 9.96
C ALA A 173 10.76 0.57 10.38
N VAL A 174 11.69 -0.04 11.11
CA VAL A 174 12.97 0.57 11.48
C VAL A 174 13.80 0.89 10.24
N ALA A 175 13.96 -0.07 9.31
CA ALA A 175 14.67 0.17 8.06
C ALA A 175 14.02 1.28 7.21
N ALA A 176 12.69 1.33 7.16
CA ALA A 176 11.98 2.41 6.48
C ALA A 176 12.20 3.76 7.18
N SER A 177 12.28 3.78 8.53
CA SER A 177 12.54 5.00 9.30
C SER A 177 13.90 5.59 8.97
N PHE A 178 14.95 4.74 8.87
CA PHE A 178 16.27 5.18 8.45
C PHE A 178 16.29 5.65 6.99
N THR A 179 15.61 4.94 6.08
CA THR A 179 15.56 5.35 4.68
C THR A 179 14.91 6.74 4.52
N LEU A 180 13.77 6.96 5.18
CA LEU A 180 13.05 8.24 5.15
C LEU A 180 13.83 9.35 5.88
N GLY A 181 14.37 9.07 7.07
CA GLY A 181 15.11 10.06 7.85
C GLY A 181 16.43 10.50 7.20
N THR A 182 17.07 9.62 6.42
CA THR A 182 18.27 9.98 5.63
C THR A 182 17.97 10.68 4.31
N GLY A 183 16.70 10.90 3.97
CA GLY A 183 16.29 11.63 2.77
C GLY A 183 16.35 10.82 1.47
N ASN A 184 16.33 9.49 1.55
CA ASN A 184 16.21 8.65 0.36
C ASN A 184 14.78 8.70 -0.21
N SER A 185 14.65 8.51 -1.52
CA SER A 185 13.36 8.57 -2.23
C SER A 185 12.48 7.35 -1.89
N LEU A 186 11.66 7.49 -0.86
CA LEU A 186 10.59 6.58 -0.47
C LEU A 186 9.46 7.38 0.18
N GLY A 187 8.24 6.85 0.11
CA GLY A 187 7.08 7.38 0.83
C GLY A 187 6.81 6.63 2.14
N PRO A 188 6.20 7.27 3.16
CA PRO A 188 5.78 6.63 4.39
C PRO A 188 4.54 5.72 4.22
N GLU A 189 3.92 5.71 3.03
CA GLU A 189 2.69 4.97 2.72
C GLU A 189 2.86 3.46 2.91
N GLY A 190 3.88 2.89 2.26
CA GLY A 190 4.18 1.46 2.30
C GLY A 190 4.41 0.92 3.71
N PRO A 191 5.35 1.48 4.50
CA PRO A 191 5.59 1.00 5.86
C PRO A 191 4.36 1.17 6.77
N SER A 192 3.57 2.24 6.61
CA SER A 192 2.36 2.47 7.43
C SER A 192 1.30 1.38 7.19
N VAL A 193 1.07 0.99 5.92
CA VAL A 193 0.16 -0.13 5.59
C VAL A 193 0.66 -1.45 6.17
N GLU A 194 1.96 -1.71 6.08
CA GLU A 194 2.53 -2.95 6.58
C GLU A 194 2.46 -3.06 8.10
N ILE A 195 2.65 -1.95 8.83
CA ILE A 195 2.46 -1.87 10.28
C ILE A 195 1.01 -2.22 10.63
N GLY A 196 0.02 -1.58 9.99
CA GLY A 196 -1.39 -1.85 10.22
C GLY A 196 -1.80 -3.29 9.88
N SER A 197 -1.33 -3.80 8.75
CA SER A 197 -1.54 -5.20 8.33
C SER A 197 -0.93 -6.19 9.33
N ALA A 198 0.25 -5.90 9.87
CA ALA A 198 0.92 -6.74 10.86
C ALA A 198 0.17 -6.80 12.19
N ILE A 199 -0.30 -5.64 12.69
CA ILE A 199 -1.12 -5.55 13.90
C ILE A 199 -2.40 -6.35 13.72
N ALA A 200 -3.11 -6.15 12.61
CA ALA A 200 -4.31 -6.91 12.28
C ALA A 200 -4.07 -8.42 12.19
N LYS A 201 -2.98 -8.87 11.55
CA LYS A 201 -2.60 -10.30 11.51
C LYS A 201 -2.32 -10.85 12.91
N GLY A 202 -1.69 -10.05 13.78
CA GLY A 202 -1.47 -10.39 15.18
C GLY A 202 -2.79 -10.66 15.91
N PHE A 203 -3.73 -9.73 15.82
CA PHE A 203 -5.07 -9.88 16.40
C PHE A 203 -5.82 -11.09 15.81
N GLY A 204 -5.82 -11.26 14.48
CA GLY A 204 -6.45 -12.41 13.84
C GLY A 204 -5.85 -13.76 14.27
N ASN A 205 -4.57 -13.80 14.61
CA ASN A 205 -3.92 -15.01 15.15
C ASN A 205 -4.21 -15.23 16.64
N VAL A 206 -4.42 -14.17 17.42
CA VAL A 206 -4.76 -14.27 18.86
C VAL A 206 -6.19 -14.77 19.05
N PHE A 207 -7.12 -14.28 18.23
CA PHE A 207 -8.52 -14.70 18.24
C PHE A 207 -8.81 -15.93 17.37
N GLU A 208 -7.78 -16.54 16.78
CA GLU A 208 -7.87 -17.73 15.92
C GLU A 208 -8.91 -17.59 14.80
N TRP A 209 -9.01 -16.39 14.22
CA TRP A 209 -9.93 -16.13 13.11
C TRP A 209 -9.37 -16.67 11.80
N GLU A 210 -10.22 -17.40 11.07
CA GLU A 210 -9.89 -18.01 9.79
C GLU A 210 -10.71 -17.40 8.64
N GLY A 211 -10.19 -17.56 7.41
CA GLY A 211 -10.88 -17.17 6.19
C GLY A 211 -11.20 -15.67 6.09
N GLY A 212 -12.45 -15.36 5.71
CA GLY A 212 -12.90 -14.00 5.40
C GLY A 212 -12.83 -13.01 6.58
N LYS A 213 -12.99 -13.47 7.82
CA LYS A 213 -12.91 -12.59 9.02
C LYS A 213 -11.50 -12.05 9.22
N LYS A 214 -10.48 -12.91 9.06
CA LYS A 214 -9.07 -12.53 9.15
C LYS A 214 -8.70 -11.56 8.04
N LEU A 215 -9.13 -11.84 6.81
CA LEU A 215 -8.91 -10.94 5.68
C LEU A 215 -9.53 -9.56 5.91
N SER A 216 -10.76 -9.53 6.43
CA SER A 216 -11.47 -8.28 6.72
C SER A 216 -10.78 -7.45 7.79
N LEU A 217 -10.26 -8.08 8.84
CA LEU A 217 -9.46 -7.41 9.86
C LEU A 217 -8.15 -6.87 9.28
N VAL A 218 -7.51 -7.62 8.38
CA VAL A 218 -6.30 -7.18 7.68
C VAL A 218 -6.58 -5.99 6.77
N ALA A 219 -7.72 -5.99 6.06
CA ALA A 219 -8.16 -4.85 5.27
C ALA A 219 -8.40 -3.61 6.16
N ALA A 220 -9.04 -3.78 7.33
CA ALA A 220 -9.24 -2.71 8.30
C ALA A 220 -7.92 -2.15 8.87
N GLY A 221 -6.93 -3.00 9.11
CA GLY A 221 -5.59 -2.58 9.52
C GLY A 221 -4.83 -1.85 8.41
N SER A 222 -4.93 -2.32 7.16
CA SER A 222 -4.33 -1.63 6.01
C SER A 222 -4.95 -0.25 5.77
N ALA A 223 -6.28 -0.13 5.90
CA ALA A 223 -6.98 1.16 5.82
C ALA A 223 -6.53 2.13 6.93
N ALA A 224 -6.42 1.63 8.16
CA ALA A 224 -5.90 2.41 9.29
C ALA A 224 -4.47 2.91 9.05
N GLY A 225 -3.61 2.07 8.46
CA GLY A 225 -2.23 2.44 8.12
C GLY A 225 -2.17 3.61 7.12
N ILE A 226 -2.93 3.54 6.04
CA ILE A 226 -3.03 4.65 5.07
C ILE A 226 -3.66 5.88 5.72
N SER A 227 -4.77 5.69 6.44
CA SER A 227 -5.50 6.80 7.06
C SER A 227 -4.64 7.58 8.04
N SER A 228 -3.87 6.90 8.89
CA SER A 228 -2.96 7.57 9.81
C SER A 228 -1.76 8.20 9.08
N GLY A 229 -1.23 7.54 8.05
CA GLY A 229 -0.09 8.08 7.29
C GLY A 229 -0.41 9.37 6.53
N PHE A 230 -1.67 9.58 6.15
CA PHE A 230 -2.10 10.71 5.31
C PHE A 230 -3.15 11.63 5.94
N ASN A 231 -3.59 11.33 7.16
CA ASN A 231 -4.78 11.94 7.76
C ASN A 231 -6.00 11.91 6.82
N ALA A 232 -6.20 10.79 6.13
CA ALA A 232 -7.20 10.66 5.05
C ALA A 232 -7.98 9.33 5.16
N ALA A 233 -8.98 9.31 6.05
CA ALA A 233 -9.79 8.11 6.32
C ALA A 233 -10.51 7.56 5.07
N VAL A 234 -11.06 8.44 4.25
CA VAL A 234 -11.79 8.02 3.03
C VAL A 234 -10.84 7.33 2.04
N ALA A 235 -9.66 7.90 1.80
CA ALA A 235 -8.66 7.31 0.92
C ALA A 235 -8.19 5.93 1.43
N GLY A 236 -7.97 5.81 2.75
CA GLY A 236 -7.62 4.52 3.37
C GLY A 236 -8.69 3.44 3.18
N CYS A 237 -9.97 3.81 3.26
CA CYS A 237 -11.08 2.88 3.03
C CYS A 237 -11.09 2.37 1.58
N PHE A 238 -10.98 3.26 0.60
CA PHE A 238 -10.93 2.88 -0.82
C PHE A 238 -9.72 2.01 -1.12
N PHE A 239 -8.54 2.37 -0.59
CA PHE A 239 -7.33 1.58 -0.74
C PHE A 239 -7.52 0.15 -0.23
N ALA A 240 -8.12 -0.03 0.95
CA ALA A 240 -8.34 -1.36 1.51
C ALA A 240 -9.36 -2.18 0.69
N VAL A 241 -10.42 -1.54 0.18
CA VAL A 241 -11.39 -2.21 -0.69
C VAL A 241 -10.74 -2.66 -1.99
N GLU A 242 -9.98 -1.79 -2.66
CA GLU A 242 -9.36 -2.07 -3.96
C GLU A 242 -8.17 -3.03 -3.85
N SER A 243 -7.26 -2.79 -2.90
CA SER A 243 -6.00 -3.54 -2.82
C SER A 243 -6.08 -4.81 -1.99
N VAL A 244 -6.98 -4.88 -0.99
CA VAL A 244 -7.05 -6.02 -0.06
C VAL A 244 -8.28 -6.89 -0.28
N LEU A 245 -9.47 -6.29 -0.40
CA LEU A 245 -10.73 -7.05 -0.52
C LEU A 245 -11.02 -7.50 -1.95
N TRP A 246 -10.77 -6.66 -2.95
CA TRP A 246 -11.05 -6.96 -4.36
C TRP A 246 -10.33 -8.23 -4.88
N PRO A 247 -9.01 -8.44 -4.64
CA PRO A 247 -8.32 -9.62 -5.16
C PRO A 247 -8.80 -10.95 -4.58
N SER A 248 -9.49 -10.91 -3.43
CA SER A 248 -9.95 -12.09 -2.70
C SER A 248 -11.47 -12.33 -2.81
N SER A 249 -12.17 -11.52 -3.62
CA SER A 249 -13.62 -11.54 -3.74
C SER A 249 -14.13 -12.73 -4.56
N THR A 250 -14.18 -13.90 -3.93
CA THR A 250 -15.00 -15.04 -4.41
C THR A 250 -16.43 -14.97 -3.83
N ASP A 251 -16.64 -14.23 -2.72
CA ASP A 251 -17.94 -14.10 -2.05
C ASP A 251 -18.33 -12.63 -1.80
N SER A 252 -19.26 -12.08 -2.59
CA SER A 252 -19.76 -10.70 -2.48
C SER A 252 -20.39 -10.36 -1.13
N SER A 253 -20.82 -11.36 -0.36
CA SER A 253 -21.39 -11.20 0.99
C SER A 253 -20.34 -10.86 2.05
N SER A 254 -19.06 -11.16 1.81
CA SER A 254 -17.97 -10.81 2.73
C SER A 254 -17.58 -9.33 2.62
N LEU A 255 -17.89 -8.65 1.52
CA LEU A 255 -17.58 -7.24 1.33
C LEU A 255 -18.51 -6.34 2.16
N ALA A 256 -19.82 -6.60 2.10
CA ALA A 256 -20.83 -5.78 2.78
C ALA A 256 -20.65 -5.76 4.31
N ASN A 257 -20.27 -6.89 4.89
CA ASN A 257 -20.07 -7.02 6.33
C ASN A 257 -18.77 -6.39 6.84
N SER A 258 -17.81 -6.14 5.95
CA SER A 258 -16.46 -5.69 6.32
C SER A 258 -16.27 -4.18 6.13
N THR A 259 -17.10 -3.54 5.31
CA THR A 259 -17.11 -2.09 5.11
C THR A 259 -17.19 -1.28 6.42
N PRO A 260 -18.14 -1.51 7.35
CA PRO A 260 -18.24 -0.69 8.56
C PRO A 260 -17.00 -0.82 9.45
N MET A 261 -16.38 -1.99 9.47
CA MET A 261 -15.16 -2.28 10.23
C MET A 261 -13.94 -1.53 9.69
N VAL A 262 -13.79 -1.51 8.36
CA VAL A 262 -12.73 -0.79 7.67
C VAL A 262 -12.86 0.70 7.92
N ILE A 263 -14.07 1.25 7.79
CA ILE A 263 -14.35 2.67 8.04
C ILE A 263 -14.03 3.04 9.48
N LEU A 264 -14.51 2.27 10.46
CA LEU A 264 -14.32 2.56 11.87
C LEU A 264 -12.82 2.55 12.26
N SER A 265 -12.09 1.53 11.81
CA SER A 265 -10.64 1.41 12.03
C SER A 265 -9.87 2.58 11.39
N ALA A 266 -10.24 2.97 10.15
CA ALA A 266 -9.61 4.09 9.45
C ALA A 266 -9.85 5.43 10.17
N VAL A 267 -11.10 5.73 10.54
CA VAL A 267 -11.44 6.99 11.24
C VAL A 267 -10.72 7.08 12.58
N ILE A 268 -10.71 6.00 13.37
CA ILE A 268 -9.97 5.97 14.65
C ILE A 268 -8.48 6.24 14.42
N ALA A 269 -7.87 5.61 13.42
CA ALA A 269 -6.47 5.82 13.11
C ALA A 269 -6.16 7.25 12.63
N SER A 270 -7.06 7.86 11.85
CA SER A 270 -6.94 9.26 11.43
C SER A 270 -6.95 10.20 12.63
N VAL A 271 -7.93 10.06 13.52
CA VAL A 271 -8.07 10.91 14.72
C VAL A 271 -6.85 10.77 15.62
N VAL A 272 -6.34 9.55 15.82
CA VAL A 272 -5.13 9.32 16.60
C VAL A 272 -3.91 10.00 15.96
N SER A 273 -3.81 9.94 14.63
CA SER A 273 -2.73 10.59 13.89
C SER A 273 -2.80 12.11 13.99
N GLU A 274 -4.00 12.68 13.90
CA GLU A 274 -4.26 14.10 14.03
C GLU A 274 -3.88 14.64 15.42
N ILE A 275 -4.18 13.87 16.48
CA ILE A 275 -3.76 14.22 17.84
C ILE A 275 -2.23 14.18 18.00
N GLY A 276 -1.56 13.23 17.32
CA GLY A 276 -0.12 13.00 17.48
C GLY A 276 0.78 13.88 16.59
N LEU A 277 0.35 14.16 15.35
CA LEU A 277 1.14 14.84 14.32
C LEU A 277 0.58 16.23 13.96
N GLY A 278 -0.63 16.55 14.39
CA GLY A 278 -1.33 17.79 14.06
C GLY A 278 -2.33 17.63 12.91
N SER A 279 -3.15 18.66 12.72
CA SER A 279 -4.23 18.73 11.73
C SER A 279 -3.81 19.39 10.41
N ASP A 280 -2.55 19.78 10.27
CA ASP A 280 -2.10 20.48 9.08
C ASP A 280 -2.14 19.56 7.85
N PRO A 281 -2.78 19.97 6.74
CA PRO A 281 -2.81 19.17 5.54
C PRO A 281 -1.39 19.02 4.98
N ALA A 282 -1.04 17.80 4.57
CA ALA A 282 0.27 17.51 3.97
C ALA A 282 0.55 18.35 2.71
N PHE A 283 -0.52 18.77 2.00
CA PHE A 283 -0.43 19.61 0.81
C PHE A 283 -1.49 20.73 0.87
N THR A 284 -1.04 21.98 0.88
CA THR A 284 -1.91 23.15 0.67
C THR A 284 -2.00 23.44 -0.83
N VAL A 285 -3.13 23.09 -1.44
CA VAL A 285 -3.41 23.43 -2.84
C VAL A 285 -3.95 24.86 -2.93
N PRO A 286 -3.42 25.71 -3.82
CA PRO A 286 -3.98 27.04 -4.06
C PRO A 286 -5.38 26.92 -4.66
N GLU A 287 -6.24 27.89 -4.37
CA GLU A 287 -7.57 27.97 -4.96
C GLU A 287 -7.46 28.08 -6.48
N TYR A 288 -8.05 27.11 -7.18
CA TYR A 288 -8.14 27.10 -8.64
C TYR A 288 -9.56 27.46 -9.06
N ASP A 289 -9.69 28.56 -9.80
CA ASP A 289 -10.96 28.96 -10.42
C ASP A 289 -10.95 28.61 -11.90
N PHE A 290 -11.98 27.90 -12.36
CA PHE A 290 -12.10 27.49 -13.75
C PHE A 290 -12.46 28.72 -14.59
N ARG A 291 -11.49 29.26 -15.34
CA ARG A 291 -11.73 30.43 -16.20
C ARG A 291 -12.36 30.06 -17.53
N SER A 292 -12.20 28.82 -17.99
CA SER A 292 -12.76 28.35 -19.25
C SER A 292 -13.07 26.85 -19.26
N PRO A 293 -14.18 26.40 -19.90
CA PRO A 293 -14.49 24.97 -20.06
C PRO A 293 -13.42 24.17 -20.83
N THR A 294 -12.59 24.86 -21.64
CA THR A 294 -11.49 24.27 -22.41
C THR A 294 -10.32 23.77 -21.55
N GLU A 295 -10.19 24.23 -20.30
CA GLU A 295 -9.16 23.76 -19.37
C GLU A 295 -9.34 22.28 -19.00
N ILE A 296 -10.58 21.77 -19.03
CA ILE A 296 -10.90 20.36 -18.77
C ILE A 296 -10.34 19.47 -19.90
N GLU A 297 -10.39 19.94 -21.15
CA GLU A 297 -9.89 19.20 -22.31
C GLU A 297 -8.35 19.12 -22.31
N SER A 298 -7.69 20.18 -21.83
CA SER A 298 -6.24 20.17 -21.58
C SER A 298 -5.82 19.17 -20.50
N MET A 299 -6.61 19.00 -19.43
CA MET A 299 -6.31 18.01 -18.38
C MET A 299 -6.44 16.57 -18.91
N ARG A 300 -7.36 16.33 -19.83
CA ARG A 300 -7.62 15.00 -20.40
C ARG A 300 -6.47 14.46 -21.25
N ILE A 301 -5.55 15.31 -21.69
CA ILE A 301 -4.39 14.92 -22.51
C ILE A 301 -3.28 14.27 -21.64
N PHE A 302 -3.31 14.46 -20.32
CA PHE A 302 -2.28 13.99 -19.40
C PHE A 302 -2.66 12.79 -18.52
N THR A 303 -3.90 12.30 -18.60
CA THR A 303 -4.36 11.04 -17.97
C THR A 303 -4.53 9.94 -19.01
#